data_AF-W8CCF2-F1
#
_entry.id   AF-W8CCF2-F1
#
_cell.length_a   1.000
_cell.length_b   1.000
_cell.length_c   1.000
_cell.angle_alpha   90.00
_cell.angle_beta   90.00
_cell.angle_gamma   90.00
#
_symmetry.space_group_name_H-M   'P 1'
#
loop_
_entity.id
_entity.type
_entity.pdbx_description
1 polymer ?
#
loop_
_entity_poly.entity_id
_entity_poly.type
_entity_poly.pdbx_seq_one_letter_code
_entity_poly.pdbx_strand_id
1 'polypeptide(L)'
;MAATRKLQGEIDRCLKKVAEGVETFEDIWKKVHNATNSNQKEKYEADLKKEIKKLQRLRDQIKSWIASGEIKDKSQLLDNRRLIETQMERFKIVERETKTKAYSKEGLGAAQKTDPAQRKKDEARTWLTSSISSLQLQIDQYESEIESLLAAKKKRLDRDKQDRMDEFRAKLDRNKFHVMKLETVLRLLDNDGVEAEQVNKIKDDVEYYIESSQEPNFEENEFLYDDIIGLDDVELSGTGE
;
A
#
# COMPACT_ATOMS: atom_id res chain seq x y z
N MET A 1 55.57 9.07 -7.04
CA MET A 1 55.44 8.77 -8.49
C MET A 1 54.84 7.38 -8.74
N ALA A 2 55.47 6.28 -8.31
CA ALA A 2 54.96 4.92 -8.57
C ALA A 2 53.61 4.59 -7.88
N ALA A 3 53.42 4.99 -6.61
CA ALA A 3 52.17 4.79 -5.88
C ALA A 3 50.97 5.53 -6.52
N THR A 4 51.17 6.79 -6.90
CA THR A 4 50.16 7.60 -7.62
C THR A 4 49.78 6.98 -8.96
N ARG A 5 50.76 6.44 -9.71
CA ARG A 5 50.52 5.76 -10.99
C ARG A 5 49.75 4.44 -10.81
N LYS A 6 50.02 3.70 -9.73
CA LYS A 6 49.29 2.48 -9.37
C LYS A 6 47.83 2.78 -9.03
N LEU A 7 47.60 3.80 -8.20
CA LEU A 7 46.25 4.25 -7.82
C LEU A 7 45.46 4.70 -9.06
N GLN A 8 46.07 5.47 -9.97
CA GLN A 8 45.41 5.87 -11.21
C GLN A 8 44.99 4.66 -12.06
N GLY A 9 45.85 3.64 -12.20
CA GLY A 9 45.48 2.43 -12.92
C GLY A 9 44.36 1.61 -12.24
N GLU A 10 44.21 1.69 -10.92
CA GLU A 10 43.07 1.11 -10.20
C GLU A 10 41.78 1.89 -10.45
N ILE A 11 41.86 3.21 -10.47
CA ILE A 11 40.75 4.10 -10.83
C ILE A 11 40.28 3.80 -12.25
N ASP A 12 41.17 3.79 -13.25
CA ASP A 12 40.82 3.58 -14.64
C ASP A 12 40.14 2.21 -14.86
N ARG A 13 40.63 1.16 -14.19
CA ARG A 13 40.00 -0.17 -14.21
C ARG A 13 38.61 -0.17 -13.57
N CYS A 14 38.43 0.57 -12.48
CA CYS A 14 37.12 0.70 -11.83
C CYS A 14 36.14 1.45 -12.73
N LEU A 15 36.56 2.58 -13.33
CA LEU A 15 35.71 3.35 -14.24
C LEU A 15 35.31 2.53 -15.47
N LYS A 16 36.21 1.72 -16.01
CA LYS A 16 35.87 0.77 -17.09
C LYS A 16 34.79 -0.23 -16.66
N LYS A 17 34.90 -0.81 -15.45
CA LYS A 17 33.87 -1.71 -14.90
C LYS A 17 32.54 -1.01 -14.66
N VAL A 18 32.55 0.28 -14.30
CA VAL A 18 31.32 1.07 -14.18
C VAL A 18 30.66 1.21 -15.55
N ALA A 19 31.42 1.57 -16.59
CA ALA A 19 30.88 1.68 -17.94
C ALA A 19 30.25 0.35 -18.43
N GLU A 20 30.98 -0.76 -18.32
CA GLU A 20 30.50 -2.10 -18.69
C GLU A 20 29.26 -2.51 -17.88
N GLY A 21 29.25 -2.22 -16.56
CA GLY A 21 28.12 -2.53 -15.69
C GLY A 21 26.88 -1.68 -15.99
N VAL A 22 27.06 -0.41 -16.36
CA VAL A 22 25.96 0.48 -16.79
C VAL A 22 25.38 0.01 -18.12
N GLU A 23 26.21 -0.34 -19.11
CA GLU A 23 25.74 -0.88 -20.39
C GLU A 23 24.94 -2.18 -20.18
N THR A 24 25.48 -3.10 -19.37
CA THR A 24 24.79 -4.34 -19.00
C THR A 24 23.47 -4.06 -18.30
N PHE A 25 23.44 -3.09 -17.38
CA PHE A 25 22.22 -2.68 -16.68
C PHE A 25 21.16 -2.14 -17.66
N GLU A 26 21.53 -1.27 -18.59
CA GLU A 26 20.60 -0.73 -19.60
C GLU A 26 20.04 -1.83 -20.51
N ASP A 27 20.86 -2.80 -20.92
CA ASP A 27 20.44 -3.91 -21.74
C ASP A 27 19.46 -4.84 -21.02
N ILE A 28 19.71 -5.14 -19.75
CA ILE A 28 18.77 -5.92 -18.93
C ILE A 28 17.49 -5.10 -18.68
N TRP A 29 17.61 -3.80 -18.43
CA TRP A 29 16.47 -2.91 -18.20
C TRP A 29 15.52 -2.89 -19.41
N LYS A 30 16.05 -2.77 -20.63
CA LYS A 30 15.26 -2.91 -21.87
C LYS A 30 14.58 -4.27 -21.97
N LYS A 31 15.27 -5.35 -21.59
CA LYS A 31 14.70 -6.72 -21.58
C LYS A 31 13.56 -6.85 -20.57
N VAL A 32 13.66 -6.25 -19.37
CA VAL A 32 12.58 -6.22 -18.37
C VAL A 32 11.32 -5.54 -18.93
N HIS A 33 11.49 -4.41 -19.62
CA HIS A 33 10.35 -3.66 -20.18
C HIS A 33 9.74 -4.31 -21.42
N ASN A 34 10.54 -5.01 -22.24
CA ASN A 34 10.06 -5.68 -23.45
C ASN A 34 9.54 -7.11 -23.21
N ALA A 35 9.87 -7.71 -22.06
CA ALA A 35 9.42 -9.06 -21.73
C ALA A 35 7.90 -9.09 -21.51
N THR A 36 7.21 -9.90 -22.32
CA THR A 36 5.77 -10.16 -22.18
C THR A 36 5.48 -11.40 -21.31
N ASN A 37 6.47 -12.28 -21.12
CA ASN A 37 6.37 -13.48 -20.29
C ASN A 37 6.80 -13.21 -18.85
N SER A 38 5.97 -13.62 -17.88
CA SER A 38 6.21 -13.45 -16.42
C SER A 38 7.56 -14.03 -15.97
N ASN A 39 7.86 -15.28 -16.33
CA ASN A 39 9.07 -15.97 -15.88
C ASN A 39 10.35 -15.29 -16.41
N GLN A 40 10.28 -14.76 -17.64
CA GLN A 40 11.40 -14.02 -18.23
C GLN A 40 11.57 -12.66 -17.55
N LYS A 41 10.46 -11.99 -17.23
CA LYS A 41 10.46 -10.71 -16.55
C LYS A 41 11.09 -10.82 -15.15
N GLU A 42 10.66 -11.80 -14.35
CA GLU A 42 11.23 -12.09 -13.03
C GLU A 42 12.73 -12.43 -13.09
N LYS A 43 13.13 -13.23 -14.09
CA LYS A 43 14.54 -13.54 -14.34
C LYS A 43 15.35 -12.28 -14.62
N TYR A 44 14.87 -11.42 -15.53
CA TYR A 44 15.56 -10.18 -15.88
C TYR A 44 15.58 -9.18 -14.72
N GLU A 45 14.54 -9.12 -13.90
CA GLU A 45 14.52 -8.30 -12.67
C GLU A 45 15.56 -8.78 -11.65
N ALA A 46 15.68 -10.10 -11.46
CA ALA A 46 16.70 -10.70 -10.59
C ALA A 46 18.12 -10.39 -11.10
N ASP A 47 18.34 -10.46 -12.41
CA ASP A 47 19.63 -10.13 -13.02
C ASP A 47 19.92 -8.61 -12.95
N LEU A 48 18.91 -7.77 -13.14
CA LEU A 48 19.00 -6.31 -12.95
C LEU A 48 19.39 -5.97 -11.50
N LYS A 49 18.80 -6.67 -10.53
CA LYS A 49 19.12 -6.53 -9.09
C LYS A 49 20.54 -6.97 -8.75
N LYS A 50 21.07 -8.00 -9.42
CA LYS A 50 22.48 -8.40 -9.25
C LYS A 50 23.41 -7.34 -9.80
N GLU A 51 23.11 -6.80 -10.99
CA GLU A 51 23.97 -5.81 -11.64
C GLU A 51 24.00 -4.48 -10.88
N ILE A 52 22.84 -3.99 -10.41
CA ILE A 52 22.80 -2.76 -9.63
C ILE A 52 23.59 -2.87 -8.30
N LYS A 53 23.60 -4.05 -7.67
CA LYS A 53 24.43 -4.29 -6.47
C LYS A 53 25.92 -4.24 -6.77
N LYS A 54 26.37 -4.63 -7.98
CA LYS A 54 27.77 -4.48 -8.37
C LYS A 54 28.12 -3.00 -8.57
N LEU A 55 27.26 -2.26 -9.27
CA LEU A 55 27.42 -0.81 -9.46
C LEU A 55 27.46 -0.06 -8.11
N GLN A 56 26.61 -0.42 -7.15
CA GLN A 56 26.64 0.14 -5.79
C GLN A 56 28.00 -0.04 -5.10
N ARG A 57 28.61 -1.22 -5.19
CA ARG A 57 29.95 -1.47 -4.62
C ARG A 57 31.02 -0.61 -5.29
N LEU A 58 30.98 -0.47 -6.62
CA LEU A 58 31.88 0.41 -7.35
C LEU A 58 31.67 1.88 -6.97
N ARG A 59 30.42 2.30 -6.76
CA ARG A 59 30.09 3.65 -6.29
C ARG A 59 30.66 3.93 -4.89
N ASP A 60 30.61 2.97 -3.98
CA ASP A 60 31.17 3.14 -2.63
C ASP A 60 32.71 3.14 -2.65
N GLN A 61 33.32 2.34 -3.52
CA GLN A 61 34.76 2.43 -3.80
C GLN A 61 35.15 3.81 -4.35
N ILE A 62 34.40 4.32 -5.33
CA ILE A 62 34.58 5.68 -5.88
C ILE A 62 34.38 6.75 -4.79
N LYS A 63 33.40 6.59 -3.90
CA LYS A 63 33.18 7.50 -2.76
C LYS A 63 34.40 7.55 -1.84
N SER A 64 35.04 6.40 -1.57
CA SER A 64 36.26 6.35 -0.75
C SER A 64 37.43 7.10 -1.41
N TRP A 65 37.57 7.00 -2.73
CA TRP A 65 38.58 7.72 -3.50
C TRP A 65 38.30 9.23 -3.56
N ILE A 66 37.03 9.64 -3.71
CA ILE A 66 36.65 11.05 -3.62
C ILE A 66 36.97 11.64 -2.25
N ALA A 67 36.84 10.86 -1.17
CA ALA A 67 37.22 11.30 0.18
C ALA A 67 38.74 11.36 0.39
N SER A 68 39.53 10.67 -0.43
CA SER A 68 41.00 10.68 -0.36
C SER A 68 41.57 12.04 -0.79
N GLY A 69 42.61 12.48 -0.08
CA GLY A 69 43.40 13.67 -0.43
C GLY A 69 44.46 13.43 -1.51
N GLU A 70 44.68 12.16 -1.92
CA GLU A 70 45.73 11.78 -2.87
C GLU A 70 45.36 12.05 -4.34
N ILE A 71 44.07 12.28 -4.61
CA ILE A 71 43.51 12.47 -5.95
C ILE A 71 43.26 13.96 -6.17
N LYS A 72 43.98 14.54 -7.15
CA LYS A 72 43.88 15.96 -7.49
C LYS A 72 42.63 16.28 -8.32
N ASP A 73 42.37 15.51 -9.37
CA ASP A 73 41.18 15.68 -10.21
C ASP A 73 40.15 14.58 -9.90
N LYS A 74 38.99 14.99 -9.42
CA LYS A 74 37.88 14.11 -9.01
C LYS A 74 36.70 14.16 -9.98
N SER A 75 36.82 14.89 -11.09
CA SER A 75 35.71 15.16 -12.01
C SER A 75 35.10 13.85 -12.55
N GLN A 76 35.93 12.97 -13.10
CA GLN A 76 35.49 11.68 -13.63
C GLN A 76 34.90 10.76 -12.55
N LEU A 77 35.43 10.81 -11.33
CA LEU A 77 34.90 10.04 -10.19
C LEU A 77 33.51 10.53 -9.79
N LEU A 78 33.29 11.85 -9.76
CA LEU A 78 32.00 12.45 -9.45
C LEU A 78 30.97 12.13 -10.54
N ASP A 79 31.34 12.20 -11.81
CA ASP A 79 30.44 11.90 -12.93
C ASP A 79 30.01 10.42 -12.93
N ASN A 80 30.95 9.50 -12.75
CA ASN A 80 30.64 8.07 -12.67
C ASN A 80 29.82 7.73 -11.41
N ARG A 81 30.09 8.39 -10.28
CA ARG A 81 29.26 8.25 -9.07
C ARG A 81 27.82 8.69 -9.34
N ARG A 82 27.61 9.85 -9.98
CA ARG A 82 26.28 10.34 -10.35
C ARG A 82 25.59 9.40 -11.34
N LEU A 83 26.32 8.89 -12.33
CA LEU A 83 25.80 7.93 -13.30
C LEU A 83 25.24 6.68 -12.60
N ILE A 84 25.98 6.11 -11.65
CA ILE A 84 25.52 4.96 -10.87
C ILE A 84 24.30 5.32 -10.02
N GLU A 85 24.30 6.47 -9.36
CA GLU A 85 23.17 6.94 -8.54
C GLU A 85 21.89 7.09 -9.39
N THR A 86 22.01 7.58 -10.63
CA THR A 86 20.89 7.62 -11.59
C THR A 86 20.38 6.21 -11.91
N GLN A 87 21.26 5.24 -12.18
CA GLN A 87 20.84 3.85 -12.43
C GLN A 87 20.20 3.20 -11.20
N MET A 88 20.64 3.56 -9.98
CA MET A 88 20.01 3.11 -8.75
C MET A 88 18.57 3.61 -8.63
N GLU A 89 18.32 4.87 -8.99
CA GLU A 89 16.96 5.41 -8.97
C GLU A 89 16.07 4.76 -10.02
N ARG A 90 16.59 4.55 -11.24
CA ARG A 90 15.87 3.79 -12.28
C ARG A 90 15.53 2.37 -11.83
N PHE A 91 16.46 1.70 -11.13
CA PHE A 91 16.18 0.39 -10.53
C PHE A 91 15.07 0.46 -9.48
N LYS A 92 15.03 1.48 -8.62
CA LYS A 92 13.95 1.62 -7.60
C LYS A 92 12.57 1.77 -8.23
N ILE A 93 12.46 2.50 -9.35
CA ILE A 93 11.20 2.64 -10.09
C ILE A 93 10.75 1.27 -10.59
N VAL A 94 11.64 0.51 -11.24
CA VAL A 94 11.34 -0.85 -11.69
C VAL A 94 10.97 -1.75 -10.51
N GLU A 95 11.74 -1.72 -9.42
CA GLU A 95 11.46 -2.55 -8.24
C GLU A 95 10.11 -2.18 -7.59
N ARG A 96 9.75 -0.90 -7.57
CA ARG A 96 8.44 -0.44 -7.07
C ARG A 96 7.32 -0.89 -8.00
N GLU A 97 7.44 -0.68 -9.30
CA GLU A 97 6.43 -1.12 -10.28
C GLU A 97 6.23 -2.62 -10.25
N THR A 98 7.33 -3.38 -10.17
CA THR A 98 7.27 -4.83 -10.05
C THR A 98 6.64 -5.23 -8.73
N LYS A 99 7.04 -4.66 -7.59
CA LYS A 99 6.42 -4.99 -6.29
C LYS A 99 4.94 -4.65 -6.27
N THR A 100 4.53 -3.48 -6.75
CA THR A 100 3.12 -3.09 -6.81
C THR A 100 2.33 -3.95 -7.81
N LYS A 101 2.91 -4.31 -8.95
CA LYS A 101 2.31 -5.25 -9.92
C LYS A 101 2.37 -6.71 -9.46
N ALA A 102 3.28 -7.03 -8.55
CA ALA A 102 3.37 -8.30 -7.87
C ALA A 102 2.28 -8.37 -6.79
N TYR A 103 2.01 -7.32 -6.01
CA TYR A 103 0.81 -7.30 -5.18
C TYR A 103 -0.50 -7.43 -5.99
N SER A 104 -0.52 -7.03 -7.29
CA SER A 104 -1.66 -7.26 -8.18
C SER A 104 -1.59 -8.53 -9.08
N LYS A 105 -0.51 -9.32 -9.04
CA LYS A 105 -0.33 -10.55 -9.85
C LYS A 105 0.23 -11.76 -9.06
N GLU A 106 1.09 -11.55 -8.08
CA GLU A 106 1.45 -12.48 -6.98
C GLU A 106 0.31 -12.69 -5.96
N GLY A 107 -0.80 -11.96 -6.04
CA GLY A 107 -2.05 -12.35 -5.37
C GLY A 107 -2.52 -13.76 -5.75
N LEU A 108 -2.03 -14.31 -6.88
CA LEU A 108 -2.33 -15.67 -7.33
C LEU A 108 -1.20 -16.69 -7.04
N GLY A 109 0.04 -16.25 -6.79
CA GLY A 109 1.22 -17.13 -6.71
C GLY A 109 1.77 -17.39 -5.30
N ALA A 110 1.71 -16.40 -4.41
CA ALA A 110 2.14 -16.56 -3.01
C ALA A 110 1.04 -17.17 -2.11
N ALA A 111 -0.20 -17.20 -2.61
CA ALA A 111 -1.35 -17.83 -1.96
C ALA A 111 -1.23 -19.36 -1.75
N GLN A 112 -0.14 -19.99 -2.22
CA GLN A 112 0.11 -21.43 -2.02
C GLN A 112 1.03 -21.75 -0.83
N LYS A 113 1.56 -20.77 -0.11
CA LYS A 113 2.35 -21.02 1.12
C LYS A 113 1.71 -20.51 2.42
N THR A 114 0.64 -19.73 2.33
CA THR A 114 -0.22 -19.46 3.48
C THR A 114 -1.16 -20.64 3.66
N ASP A 115 -1.27 -21.12 4.90
CA ASP A 115 -2.34 -22.05 5.30
C ASP A 115 -3.68 -21.55 4.72
N PRO A 116 -4.47 -22.39 4.02
CA PRO A 116 -5.80 -22.01 3.51
C PRO A 116 -6.67 -21.27 4.52
N ALA A 117 -6.55 -21.59 5.81
CA ALA A 117 -7.22 -20.87 6.89
C ALA A 117 -6.72 -19.43 7.04
N GLN A 118 -5.40 -19.22 7.08
CA GLN A 118 -4.79 -17.89 7.14
C GLN A 118 -5.14 -17.04 5.93
N ARG A 119 -5.25 -17.64 4.73
CA ARG A 119 -5.64 -16.92 3.52
C ARG A 119 -7.07 -16.38 3.61
N LYS A 120 -8.02 -17.22 4.05
CA LYS A 120 -9.41 -16.79 4.27
C LYS A 120 -9.50 -15.68 5.32
N LYS A 121 -8.69 -15.78 6.39
CA LYS A 121 -8.58 -14.76 7.43
C LYS A 121 -8.07 -13.43 6.88
N ASP A 122 -7.03 -13.44 6.05
CA ASP A 122 -6.48 -12.23 5.43
C ASP A 122 -7.45 -11.61 4.40
N GLU A 123 -8.18 -12.43 3.65
CA GLU A 123 -9.25 -12.00 2.73
C GLU A 123 -10.38 -11.30 3.51
N ALA A 124 -10.86 -11.92 4.60
CA ALA A 124 -11.87 -11.35 5.48
C ALA A 124 -11.40 -10.05 6.15
N ARG A 125 -10.15 -9.98 6.62
CA ARG A 125 -9.53 -8.77 7.19
C ARG A 125 -9.50 -7.62 6.18
N THR A 126 -9.09 -7.93 4.95
CA THR A 126 -9.01 -6.93 3.87
C THR A 126 -10.40 -6.39 3.53
N TRP A 127 -11.39 -7.28 3.45
CA TRP A 127 -12.77 -6.89 3.24
C TRP A 127 -13.31 -5.99 4.36
N LEU A 128 -13.17 -6.40 5.63
CA LEU A 128 -13.59 -5.59 6.79
C LEU A 128 -12.99 -4.19 6.76
N THR A 129 -11.67 -4.11 6.52
CA THR A 129 -10.96 -2.82 6.44
C THR A 129 -11.49 -1.94 5.31
N SER A 130 -11.80 -2.53 4.15
CA SER A 130 -12.37 -1.82 3.01
C SER A 130 -13.79 -1.31 3.31
N SER A 131 -14.64 -2.15 3.91
CA SER A 131 -16.01 -1.80 4.29
C SER A 131 -16.05 -0.67 5.32
N ILE A 132 -15.20 -0.74 6.35
CA ILE A 132 -15.02 0.33 7.35
C ILE A 132 -14.61 1.64 6.67
N SER A 133 -13.63 1.59 5.75
CA SER A 133 -13.15 2.78 5.04
C SER A 133 -14.26 3.42 4.18
N SER A 134 -15.08 2.61 3.51
CA SER A 134 -16.21 3.10 2.72
C SER A 134 -17.25 3.81 3.59
N LEU A 135 -17.58 3.23 4.75
CA LEU A 135 -18.53 3.85 5.69
C LEU A 135 -17.97 5.13 6.31
N GLN A 136 -16.68 5.17 6.64
CA GLN A 136 -15.99 6.37 7.13
C GLN A 136 -16.05 7.50 6.09
N LEU A 137 -15.84 7.20 4.81
CA LEU A 137 -15.97 8.19 3.74
C LEU A 137 -17.41 8.74 3.64
N GLN A 138 -18.43 7.88 3.80
CA GLN A 138 -19.82 8.33 3.83
C GLN A 138 -20.13 9.17 5.07
N ILE A 139 -19.56 8.83 6.24
CA ILE A 139 -19.67 9.65 7.46
C ILE A 139 -19.10 11.05 7.21
N ASP A 140 -17.86 11.14 6.71
CA ASP A 140 -17.20 12.42 6.40
C ASP A 140 -18.05 13.25 5.43
N GLN A 141 -18.66 12.61 4.44
CA GLN A 141 -19.56 13.25 3.48
C GLN A 141 -20.81 13.82 4.19
N TYR A 142 -21.48 13.05 5.04
CA TYR A 142 -22.65 13.52 5.78
C TYR A 142 -22.31 14.62 6.80
N GLU A 143 -21.17 14.51 7.49
CA GLU A 143 -20.67 15.55 8.40
C GLU A 143 -20.45 16.87 7.65
N SER A 144 -19.78 16.81 6.48
CA SER A 144 -19.58 17.98 5.61
C SER A 144 -20.90 18.59 5.11
N GLU A 145 -21.90 17.78 4.74
CA GLU A 145 -23.21 18.27 4.31
C GLU A 145 -23.98 18.95 5.46
N ILE A 146 -23.92 18.39 6.67
CA ILE A 146 -24.50 18.99 7.88
C ILE A 146 -23.84 20.33 8.18
N GLU A 147 -22.50 20.41 8.14
CA GLU A 147 -21.77 21.66 8.37
C GLU A 147 -22.11 22.73 7.34
N SER A 148 -22.22 22.36 6.06
CA SER A 148 -22.63 23.26 4.97
C SER A 148 -24.03 23.85 5.20
N LEU A 149 -24.99 23.01 5.61
CA LEU A 149 -26.35 23.44 5.94
C LEU A 149 -26.38 24.40 7.15
N LEU A 150 -25.51 24.19 8.14
CA LEU A 150 -25.36 25.06 9.31
C LEU A 150 -24.64 26.39 9.00
N ALA A 151 -23.66 26.38 8.10
CA ALA A 151 -22.88 27.55 7.70
C ALA A 151 -23.69 28.57 6.87
N ALA A 152 -24.74 28.13 6.19
CA ALA A 152 -25.67 28.99 5.44
C ALA A 152 -26.53 29.93 6.33
N LYS A 153 -26.24 30.04 7.63
CA LYS A 153 -26.92 30.88 8.63
C LYS A 153 -26.83 32.38 8.31
N LYS A 154 -27.81 32.87 7.53
CA LYS A 154 -28.24 34.29 7.53
C LYS A 154 -29.72 34.51 7.92
N LYS A 155 -30.52 33.45 8.06
CA LYS A 155 -31.92 33.47 8.57
C LYS A 155 -32.24 32.13 9.26
N ARG A 156 -33.35 32.08 10.02
CA ARG A 156 -33.93 30.84 10.59
C ARG A 156 -33.92 29.74 9.54
N LEU A 157 -33.41 28.55 9.88
CA LEU A 157 -33.44 27.38 8.98
C LEU A 157 -34.88 27.12 8.56
N ASP A 158 -35.08 26.93 7.25
CA ASP A 158 -36.37 26.52 6.72
C ASP A 158 -36.65 25.07 7.14
N ARG A 159 -37.92 24.70 7.26
CA ARG A 159 -38.34 23.38 7.76
C ARG A 159 -37.74 22.25 6.92
N ASP A 160 -37.72 22.40 5.60
CA ASP A 160 -37.12 21.42 4.67
C ASP A 160 -35.62 21.22 4.89
N LYS A 161 -34.89 22.27 5.32
CA LYS A 161 -33.46 22.16 5.62
C LYS A 161 -33.21 21.48 6.97
N GLN A 162 -34.11 21.69 7.92
CA GLN A 162 -34.08 21.03 9.21
C GLN A 162 -34.33 19.53 9.04
N ASP A 163 -35.38 19.16 8.28
CA ASP A 163 -35.74 17.77 8.01
C ASP A 163 -34.59 17.02 7.31
N ARG A 164 -33.92 17.66 6.33
CA ARG A 164 -32.75 17.07 5.65
C ARG A 164 -31.52 16.92 6.56
N MET A 165 -31.31 17.86 7.48
CA MET A 165 -30.23 17.74 8.46
C MET A 165 -30.49 16.60 9.44
N ASP A 166 -31.74 16.40 9.86
CA ASP A 166 -32.12 15.32 10.76
C ASP A 166 -32.03 13.94 10.04
N GLU A 167 -32.33 13.88 8.74
CA GLU A 167 -32.07 12.68 7.91
C GLU A 167 -30.59 12.33 7.85
N PHE A 168 -29.72 13.31 7.57
CA PHE A 168 -28.27 13.08 7.53
C PHE A 168 -27.70 12.66 8.89
N ARG A 169 -28.22 13.21 9.99
CA ARG A 169 -27.84 12.77 11.34
C ARG A 169 -28.21 11.32 11.60
N ALA A 170 -29.42 10.90 11.23
CA ALA A 170 -29.83 9.50 11.37
C ALA A 170 -28.94 8.57 10.52
N LYS A 171 -28.60 8.96 9.28
CA LYS A 171 -27.66 8.19 8.41
C LYS A 171 -26.27 8.09 9.03
N LEU A 172 -25.78 9.19 9.59
CA LEU A 172 -24.49 9.27 10.26
C LEU A 172 -24.42 8.38 11.50
N ASP A 173 -25.43 8.42 12.37
CA ASP A 173 -25.48 7.59 13.58
C ASP A 173 -25.46 6.09 13.22
N ARG A 174 -26.19 5.69 12.17
CA ARG A 174 -26.18 4.32 11.65
C ARG A 174 -24.82 3.94 11.08
N ASN A 175 -24.21 4.77 10.22
CA ASN A 175 -22.88 4.45 9.69
C ASN A 175 -21.85 4.31 10.82
N LYS A 176 -21.92 5.14 11.87
CA LYS A 176 -21.06 5.03 13.06
C LYS A 176 -21.28 3.71 13.81
N PHE A 177 -22.53 3.28 13.94
CA PHE A 177 -22.87 1.97 14.49
C PHE A 177 -22.25 0.82 13.68
N HIS A 178 -22.41 0.81 12.35
CA HIS A 178 -21.83 -0.22 11.49
C HIS A 178 -20.29 -0.22 11.53
N VAL A 179 -19.65 0.96 11.54
CA VAL A 179 -18.19 1.08 11.69
C VAL A 179 -17.74 0.45 13.02
N MET A 180 -18.38 0.81 14.13
CA MET A 180 -18.06 0.26 15.45
C MET A 180 -18.20 -1.27 15.48
N LYS A 181 -19.30 -1.81 14.92
CA LYS A 181 -19.52 -3.25 14.83
C LYS A 181 -18.44 -3.93 13.99
N LEU A 182 -18.15 -3.43 12.79
CA LEU A 182 -17.14 -4.00 11.89
C LEU A 182 -15.72 -3.91 12.47
N GLU A 183 -15.37 -2.83 13.17
CA GLU A 183 -14.09 -2.70 13.89
C GLU A 183 -13.96 -3.72 15.02
N THR A 184 -15.07 -4.00 15.71
CA THR A 184 -15.13 -5.04 16.75
C THR A 184 -14.95 -6.43 16.14
N VAL A 185 -15.62 -6.73 15.02
CA VAL A 185 -15.44 -7.97 14.26
C VAL A 185 -14.00 -8.11 13.76
N LEU A 186 -13.38 -7.03 13.28
CA LEU A 186 -11.99 -7.02 12.83
C LEU A 186 -11.03 -7.36 13.98
N ARG A 187 -11.24 -6.79 15.17
CA ARG A 187 -10.44 -7.10 16.36
C ARG A 187 -10.63 -8.56 16.81
N LEU A 188 -11.86 -9.06 16.76
CA LEU A 188 -12.17 -10.46 17.07
C LEU A 188 -11.52 -11.40 16.07
N LEU A 189 -11.60 -11.10 14.77
CA LEU A 189 -10.92 -11.86 13.72
C LEU A 189 -9.40 -11.88 13.99
N ASP A 190 -8.78 -10.73 14.25
CA ASP A 190 -7.34 -10.65 14.53
C ASP A 190 -6.90 -11.49 15.73
N ASN A 191 -7.73 -11.53 16.77
CA ASN A 191 -7.49 -12.29 18.01
C ASN A 191 -8.01 -13.74 17.98
N ASP A 192 -8.38 -14.28 16.81
CA ASP A 192 -8.94 -15.64 16.66
C ASP A 192 -10.24 -15.87 17.47
N GLY A 193 -10.97 -14.81 17.78
CA GLY A 193 -12.28 -14.85 18.45
C GLY A 193 -13.47 -15.03 17.50
N VAL A 194 -13.29 -14.74 16.21
CA VAL A 194 -14.26 -14.97 15.13
C VAL A 194 -13.55 -15.58 13.93
N GLU A 195 -14.18 -16.58 13.30
CA GLU A 195 -13.65 -17.25 12.11
C GLU A 195 -14.00 -16.50 10.82
N ALA A 196 -13.15 -16.64 9.79
CA ALA A 196 -13.36 -16.00 8.49
C ALA A 196 -14.70 -16.42 7.83
N GLU A 197 -15.14 -17.65 8.03
CA GLU A 197 -16.45 -18.15 7.60
C GLU A 197 -17.62 -17.37 8.19
N GLN A 198 -17.53 -16.89 9.43
CA GLN A 198 -18.60 -16.08 10.04
C GLN A 198 -18.63 -14.68 9.43
N VAL A 199 -17.46 -14.09 9.19
CA VAL A 199 -17.33 -12.79 8.50
C VAL A 199 -17.94 -12.86 7.10
N ASN A 200 -17.74 -13.97 6.38
CA ASN A 200 -18.30 -14.16 5.04
C ASN A 200 -19.83 -14.27 5.03
N LYS A 201 -20.49 -14.61 6.14
CA LYS A 201 -21.97 -14.68 6.17
C LYS A 201 -22.62 -13.31 6.11
N ILE A 202 -22.04 -12.33 6.81
CA ILE A 202 -22.57 -10.97 6.87
C ILE A 202 -22.11 -10.11 5.67
N LYS A 203 -21.25 -10.66 4.81
CA LYS A 203 -20.55 -9.90 3.79
C LYS A 203 -21.48 -9.26 2.78
N ASP A 204 -22.36 -10.06 2.19
CA ASP A 204 -23.28 -9.61 1.14
C ASP A 204 -24.28 -8.57 1.71
N ASP A 205 -24.72 -8.75 2.95
CA ASP A 205 -25.65 -7.82 3.63
C ASP A 205 -24.98 -6.46 3.94
N VAL A 206 -23.72 -6.47 4.38
CA VAL A 206 -22.94 -5.24 4.62
C VAL A 206 -22.62 -4.52 3.31
N GLU A 207 -22.26 -5.26 2.25
CA GLU A 207 -22.04 -4.68 0.93
C GLU A 207 -23.33 -4.05 0.39
N TYR A 208 -24.46 -4.73 0.52
CA TYR A 208 -25.78 -4.19 0.18
C TYR A 208 -26.11 -2.92 0.97
N TYR A 209 -25.85 -2.90 2.28
CA TYR A 209 -26.01 -1.69 3.09
C TYR A 209 -25.17 -0.53 2.57
N ILE A 210 -23.88 -0.76 2.30
CA ILE A 210 -22.96 0.29 1.85
C ILE A 210 -23.41 0.90 0.51
N GLU A 211 -23.93 0.07 -0.39
CA GLU A 211 -24.38 0.49 -1.73
C GLU A 211 -25.76 1.13 -1.72
N SER A 212 -26.70 0.60 -0.94
CA SER A 212 -28.13 0.94 -1.01
C SER A 212 -28.65 1.80 0.16
N SER A 213 -27.88 2.04 1.22
CA SER A 213 -28.31 2.84 2.40
C SER A 213 -28.72 4.30 2.08
N GLN A 214 -28.38 4.79 0.90
CA GLN A 214 -28.75 6.12 0.43
C GLN A 214 -30.13 6.17 -0.23
N GLU A 215 -30.69 5.01 -0.59
CA GLU A 215 -31.96 4.92 -1.30
C GLU A 215 -33.16 5.21 -0.37
N PRO A 216 -34.18 5.96 -0.84
CA PRO A 216 -35.33 6.35 -0.01
C PRO A 216 -36.18 5.19 0.54
N ASN A 217 -36.09 4.02 -0.09
CA ASN A 217 -36.84 2.80 0.21
C ASN A 217 -35.96 1.70 0.82
N PHE A 218 -34.75 2.04 1.27
CA PHE A 218 -33.89 1.09 1.94
C PHE A 218 -34.49 0.68 3.29
N GLU A 219 -34.64 -0.63 3.49
CA GLU A 219 -35.04 -1.21 4.77
C GLU A 219 -33.81 -1.77 5.47
N GLU A 220 -33.62 -1.35 6.71
CA GLU A 220 -32.47 -1.73 7.52
C GLU A 220 -32.63 -3.17 8.05
N ASN A 221 -31.58 -3.97 7.93
CA ASN A 221 -31.53 -5.27 8.55
C ASN A 221 -30.99 -5.15 9.98
N GLU A 222 -31.89 -5.13 10.96
CA GLU A 222 -31.54 -5.05 12.40
C GLU A 222 -30.72 -6.26 12.88
N PHE A 223 -30.78 -7.38 12.17
CA PHE A 223 -30.12 -8.65 12.54
C PHE A 223 -28.84 -8.90 11.75
N LEU A 224 -28.29 -7.87 11.09
CA LEU A 224 -27.14 -7.99 10.18
C LEU A 224 -25.89 -8.59 10.85
N TYR A 225 -25.73 -8.43 12.17
CA TYR A 225 -24.58 -8.94 12.90
C TYR A 225 -24.87 -10.14 13.81
N ASP A 226 -26.12 -10.62 13.89
CA ASP A 226 -26.54 -11.71 14.78
C ASP A 226 -25.80 -13.03 14.51
N ASP A 227 -25.35 -13.23 13.27
CA ASP A 227 -24.59 -14.41 12.86
C ASP A 227 -23.12 -14.40 13.35
N ILE A 228 -22.66 -13.30 13.96
CA ILE A 228 -21.32 -13.18 14.53
C ILE A 228 -21.33 -13.56 16.02
N ILE A 229 -20.97 -14.81 16.28
CA ILE A 229 -20.82 -15.35 17.63
C ILE A 229 -19.67 -14.63 18.36
N GLY A 230 -19.92 -14.14 19.58
CA GLY A 230 -18.94 -13.46 20.42
C GLY A 230 -18.89 -11.93 20.27
N LEU A 231 -19.71 -11.36 19.37
CA LEU A 231 -19.81 -9.91 19.21
C LEU A 231 -20.48 -9.23 20.42
N ASP A 232 -21.56 -9.83 20.93
CA ASP A 232 -22.33 -9.31 22.08
C ASP A 232 -21.54 -9.33 23.40
N ASP A 233 -20.65 -10.32 23.57
CA ASP A 233 -19.80 -10.45 24.77
C ASP A 233 -18.73 -9.34 24.84
N VAL A 234 -18.26 -8.85 23.69
CA VAL A 234 -17.29 -7.74 23.63
C VAL A 234 -17.95 -6.40 23.95
N GLU A 235 -19.19 -6.17 23.51
CA GLU A 235 -19.93 -4.94 23.82
C GLU A 235 -20.23 -4.80 25.33
N LEU A 236 -20.46 -5.93 26.01
CA LEU A 236 -20.68 -5.96 27.46
C LEU A 236 -19.39 -5.67 28.25
N SER A 237 -18.22 -6.02 27.72
CA SER A 237 -16.92 -5.75 28.37
C SER A 237 -16.36 -4.36 28.09
N GLY A 238 -16.83 -3.69 27.04
CA GLY A 238 -16.40 -2.34 26.64
C GLY A 238 -17.09 -1.18 27.38
N THR A 239 -18.04 -1.46 28.27
CA THR A 239 -18.76 -0.45 29.10
C THR A 239 -18.24 -0.37 30.54
N GLY A 240 -17.02 -0.83 30.79
CA GLY A 240 -16.38 -0.80 32.11
C GLY A 240 -14.98 -0.18 32.08
N GLU A 241 -14.89 1.13 31.86
CA GLU A 241 -13.99 2.09 32.55
C GLU A 241 -14.26 3.53 32.12
#